data_AF-A0AA90HC84-F1
#
_entry.id   AF-A0AA90HC84-F1
#
_cell.length_a   1.000
_cell.length_b   1.000
_cell.length_c   1.000
_cell.angle_alpha   90.00
_cell.angle_beta   90.00
_cell.angle_gamma   90.00
#
_symmetry.space_group_name_H-M   'P 1'
#
loop_
_entity.id
_entity.type
_entity.pdbx_description
1 polymer ?
#
loop_
_entity_poly.entity_id
_entity_poly.type
_entity_poly.pdbx_seq_one_letter_code
_entity_poly.pdbx_strand_id
1 'polypeptide(L)' 'MPKKTSSGNGRGRSAITGKFVKQSTVKRHPKTTVTESTKKTK' A
#
# COMPACT_ATOMS: atom_id res chain seq x y z
N MET A 1 -20.98 11.59 -2.75
CA MET A 1 -20.26 10.72 -1.78
C MET A 1 -18.77 10.76 -2.05
N PRO A 2 -17.97 11.56 -1.33
CA PRO A 2 -16.51 11.50 -1.45
C PRO A 2 -15.98 10.23 -0.80
N LYS A 3 -15.47 9.28 -1.59
CA LYS A 3 -14.73 8.12 -1.05
C LYS A 3 -13.43 8.63 -0.44
N LYS A 4 -13.43 8.73 0.89
CA LYS A 4 -12.30 8.90 1.82
C LYS A 4 -10.96 8.77 1.11
N THR A 5 -10.35 9.90 0.77
CA THR A 5 -8.95 9.99 0.38
C THR A 5 -8.15 9.41 1.52
N SER A 6 -7.66 8.18 1.34
CA SER A 6 -6.85 7.54 2.36
C SER A 6 -5.59 8.40 2.53
N SER A 7 -5.48 9.06 3.67
CA SER A 7 -4.26 9.64 4.17
C SER A 7 -3.46 8.53 4.86
N GLY A 8 -2.18 8.42 4.50
CA GLY A 8 -1.11 8.32 5.49
C GLY A 8 -0.91 7.08 6.38
N ASN A 9 -1.53 5.93 6.15
CA ASN A 9 -1.13 4.68 6.83
C ASN A 9 -0.62 3.69 5.79
N GLY A 10 0.62 3.20 5.98
CA GLY A 10 1.41 2.44 5.00
C GLY A 10 0.57 1.47 4.18
N ARG A 11 0.66 1.58 2.86
CA ARG A 11 -0.10 0.75 1.93
C ARG A 11 0.80 -0.30 1.32
N GLY A 12 0.29 -1.52 1.25
CA GLY A 12 0.85 -2.49 0.34
C GLY A 12 0.50 -2.08 -1.09
N ARG A 13 1.45 -2.16 -2.00
CA ARG A 13 1.26 -2.00 -3.44
C ARG A 13 1.79 -3.24 -4.13
N SER A 14 0.98 -3.87 -4.97
CA SER A 14 1.43 -4.98 -5.80
C SER A 14 2.49 -4.48 -6.78
N ALA A 15 3.67 -5.09 -6.78
CA ALA A 15 4.73 -4.79 -7.73
C ALA A 15 4.37 -5.23 -9.16
N ILE A 16 3.48 -6.23 -9.29
CA ILE A 16 3.10 -6.82 -10.57
C ILE A 16 2.01 -5.99 -11.26
N THR A 17 0.98 -5.59 -10.50
CA THR A 17 -0.21 -4.92 -11.08
C THR A 17 -0.33 -3.46 -10.69
N GLY A 18 0.54 -2.95 -9.80
CA GLY A 18 0.50 -1.58 -9.31
C GLY A 18 -0.68 -1.25 -8.38
N LYS A 19 -1.56 -2.23 -8.09
CA LYS A 19 -2.77 -2.05 -7.27
C LYS A 19 -2.42 -1.98 -5.78
N PHE A 20 -3.15 -1.14 -5.04
CA PHE A 20 -3.05 -1.13 -3.58
C PHE A 20 -3.70 -2.38 -2.98
N VAL A 21 -2.95 -3.06 -2.13
CA VAL A 21 -3.35 -4.30 -1.44
C VAL A 21 -3.33 -4.09 0.07
N LYS A 22 -4.11 -4.91 0.78
CA LYS A 22 -4.19 -4.86 2.24
C LYS A 22 -2.88 -5.33 2.86
N GLN A 23 -2.62 -4.90 4.09
CA GLN A 23 -1.46 -5.34 4.87
C GLN A 23 -1.41 -6.87 5.09
N SER A 24 -2.57 -7.54 5.13
CA SER A 24 -2.63 -8.99 5.17
C SER A 24 -2.06 -9.64 3.90
N THR A 25 -2.30 -9.03 2.74
CA THR A 25 -1.74 -9.47 1.46
C THR A 25 -0.24 -9.23 1.42
N VAL A 26 0.23 -8.11 1.99
CA VAL A 26 1.67 -7.81 2.10
C VAL A 26 2.40 -8.88 2.90
N LYS A 27 1.86 -9.27 4.05
CA LYS A 27 2.44 -10.31 4.90
C LYS A 27 2.47 -11.68 4.22
N ARG A 28 1.48 -11.99 3.38
CA ARG A 28 1.40 -13.26 2.64
C ARG A 28 2.30 -13.29 1.40
N HIS A 29 2.51 -12.15 0.75
CA HIS A 29 3.22 -12.06 -0.52
C HIS A 29 4.32 -10.99 -0.51
N PRO A 30 5.26 -11.02 0.44
CA PRO A 30 6.27 -9.97 0.59
C PRO A 30 7.17 -9.81 -0.65
N LYS A 31 7.32 -10.87 -1.45
CA LYS A 31 8.12 -10.86 -2.68
C LYS A 31 7.49 -10.05 -3.82
N THR A 32 6.16 -9.92 -3.84
CA THR A 32 5.43 -9.28 -4.95
C THR A 32 4.62 -8.06 -4.49
N THR A 33 4.80 -7.65 -3.24
CA THR A 33 4.14 -6.48 -2.64
C THR A 33 5.17 -5.56 -2.02
N VAL A 34 5.11 -4.28 -2.40
CA VAL A 34 5.91 -3.20 -1.84
C VAL A 34 5.12 -2.53 -0.73
N THR A 35 5.74 -2.33 0.44
CA THR A 35 5.12 -1.51 1.49
C THR A 35 5.52 -0.06 1.26
N GLU A 36 4.62 0.72 0.67
CA GLU A 36 4.80 2.16 0.58
C GLU A 36 4.37 2.78 1.92
N SER A 37 5.33 2.95 2.83
CA SER A 37 5.20 3.94 3.89
C SER A 37 5.29 5.31 3.21
N THR A 38 4.25 6.13 3.30
CA THR A 38 4.33 7.54 2.91
C THR A 38 5.24 8.25 3.92
N LYS A 39 6.55 8.00 3.86
CA LYS A 39 7.54 8.91 4.43
C LYS A 39 7.35 10.20 3.65
N LYS A 40 6.54 11.11 4.18
CA LYS A 40 6.66 12.53 3.88
C LYS A 40 8.01 12.97 4.43
N THR A 41 9.08 12.69 3.70
CA THR A 41 10.30 13.49 3.85
C THR A 41 9.99 14.83 3.20
N LYS A 42 10.04 15.84 4.07
CA LYS A 42 9.79 17.27 3.85
C LYS A 42 10.59 17.83 2.67
#